data_AF-A0A1I0GA65-F1
#
_entry.id   AF-A0A1I0GA65-F1
#
_cell.length_a   1.000
_cell.length_b   1.000
_cell.length_c   1.000
_cell.angle_alpha   90.00
_cell.angle_beta   90.00
_cell.angle_gamma   90.00
#
_symmetry.space_group_name_H-M   'P 1'
#
loop_
_entity.id
_entity.type
_entity.pdbx_description
1 polymer ?
#
loop_
_entity_poly.entity_id
_entity_poly.type
_entity_poly.pdbx_seq_one_letter_code
_entity_poly.pdbx_strand_id
1 'polypeptide(L)'
;MKFRIIVILCALLHACAQQPMILAKPGGDPIQRHKDLTECEYEAAKATASASSAVMYDLRDAVVHDAMIRQRQEQLISTCMLSRGYTYEPLR
;
A
#
# COMPACT_ATOMS: atom_id res chain seq x y z
N MET A 1 9.89 13.96 -37.44
CA MET A 1 8.80 12.95 -37.37
C MET A 1 9.21 11.65 -36.67
N LYS A 2 10.38 11.05 -36.96
CA LYS A 2 10.89 9.84 -36.28
C LYS A 2 10.99 9.94 -34.75
N PHE A 3 11.50 11.06 -34.22
CA PHE A 3 11.65 11.25 -32.76
C PHE A 3 10.31 11.27 -32.00
N ARG A 4 9.23 11.77 -32.59
CA ARG A 4 7.91 11.81 -31.93
C ARG A 4 7.29 10.43 -31.80
N ILE A 5 7.49 9.56 -32.78
CA ILE A 5 7.00 8.18 -32.76
C ILE A 5 7.70 7.38 -31.66
N ILE A 6 9.02 7.56 -31.50
CA ILE A 6 9.81 6.86 -30.47
C ILE A 6 9.37 7.27 -29.06
N VAL A 7 9.12 8.56 -28.81
CA VAL A 7 8.66 9.04 -27.50
C VAL A 7 7.28 8.50 -27.15
N ILE A 8 6.35 8.46 -28.11
CA ILE A 8 5.00 7.90 -27.90
C ILE A 8 5.08 6.39 -27.63
N LEU A 9 5.92 5.67 -28.37
CA LEU A 9 6.12 4.23 -28.17
C LEU A 9 6.71 3.93 -26.79
N CYS A 10 7.70 4.72 -26.34
CA CYS A 10 8.28 4.59 -25.00
C CYS A 10 7.24 4.88 -23.89
N ALA A 11 6.39 5.90 -24.05
CA ALA A 11 5.36 6.22 -23.07
C ALA A 11 4.30 5.10 -22.95
N LEU A 12 3.90 4.50 -24.08
CA LEU A 12 2.94 3.38 -24.10
C LEU A 12 3.53 2.10 -23.48
N LEU A 13 4.83 1.84 -23.69
CA LEU A 13 5.53 0.70 -23.07
C LEU A 13 5.63 0.84 -21.54
N HIS A 14 5.85 2.05 -21.02
CA HIS A 14 5.87 2.28 -19.58
C HIS A 14 4.48 2.10 -18.94
N ALA A 15 3.42 2.48 -19.64
CA ALA A 15 2.05 2.29 -19.16
C ALA A 15 1.63 0.80 -19.08
N CYS A 16 2.12 -0.06 -19.98
CA CYS A 16 1.87 -1.50 -19.90
C CYS A 16 2.69 -2.22 -18.81
N ALA A 17 3.81 -1.64 -18.38
CA ALA A 17 4.66 -2.25 -17.35
C ALA A 17 4.13 -2.02 -15.92
N GLN A 18 3.28 -1.01 -15.71
CA GLN A 18 2.71 -0.68 -14.40
C GLN A 18 1.31 -1.27 -14.23
N GLN A 19 1.22 -2.60 -14.21
CA GLN A 19 -0.02 -3.26 -13.81
C GLN A 19 -0.23 -3.04 -12.30
N PRO A 20 -1.41 -2.52 -11.87
CA PRO A 20 -1.67 -2.35 -10.45
C PRO A 20 -1.64 -3.72 -9.77
N MET A 21 -0.84 -3.87 -8.71
CA MET A 21 -0.79 -5.12 -7.95
C MET A 21 -1.82 -5.09 -6.83
N ILE A 22 -2.55 -6.18 -6.69
CA ILE A 22 -3.51 -6.39 -5.60
C ILE A 22 -3.10 -7.56 -4.73
N LEU A 23 -3.42 -7.46 -3.45
CA LEU A 23 -3.32 -8.60 -2.54
C LEU A 23 -4.49 -9.55 -2.79
N ALA A 24 -4.16 -10.73 -3.31
CA ALA A 24 -5.07 -11.82 -3.61
C ALA A 24 -4.62 -13.12 -2.95
N LYS A 25 -5.57 -14.00 -2.65
CA LYS A 25 -5.35 -15.31 -2.04
C LYS A 25 -6.04 -16.38 -2.88
N PRO A 26 -5.38 -17.51 -3.21
CA PRO A 26 -5.99 -18.58 -4.00
C PRO A 26 -7.25 -19.12 -3.31
N GLY A 27 -8.38 -19.11 -4.01
CA GLY A 27 -9.68 -19.54 -3.47
C GLY A 27 -10.29 -18.62 -2.41
N GLY A 28 -9.78 -17.39 -2.25
CA GLY A 28 -10.25 -16.45 -1.24
C GLY A 28 -11.62 -15.84 -1.57
N ASP A 29 -12.53 -15.89 -0.60
CA ASP A 29 -13.82 -15.17 -0.64
C ASP A 29 -13.60 -13.66 -0.42
N PRO A 30 -14.20 -12.76 -1.22
CA PRO A 30 -14.18 -11.31 -0.95
C PRO A 30 -14.62 -10.92 0.46
N ILE A 31 -15.56 -11.66 1.09
CA ILE A 31 -16.00 -11.39 2.47
C ILE A 31 -14.85 -11.68 3.46
N GLN A 32 -14.18 -12.82 3.28
CA GLN A 32 -13.04 -13.20 4.09
C GLN A 32 -11.89 -12.20 3.92
N ARG A 33 -11.64 -11.73 2.69
CA ARG A 33 -10.65 -10.68 2.42
C ARG A 33 -10.96 -9.38 3.15
N HIS A 34 -12.21 -8.94 3.14
CA HIS A 34 -12.59 -7.73 3.86
C HIS A 34 -12.35 -7.88 5.37
N LYS A 35 -12.79 -9.01 5.95
CA LYS A 35 -12.56 -9.33 7.36
C LYS A 35 -11.06 -9.32 7.72
N ASP A 36 -10.24 -10.02 6.94
CA ASP A 36 -8.79 -10.10 7.15
C ASP A 36 -8.13 -8.72 7.05
N LEU A 37 -8.55 -7.90 6.07
CA LEU A 37 -8.06 -6.54 5.91
C LEU A 37 -8.40 -5.67 7.12
N THR A 38 -9.66 -5.67 7.57
CA THR A 38 -10.09 -4.86 8.72
C THR A 38 -9.37 -5.27 10.01
N GLU A 39 -9.12 -6.56 10.19
CA GLU A 39 -8.36 -7.06 11.34
C GLU A 39 -6.89 -6.61 11.28
N CYS A 40 -6.26 -6.67 10.10
CA CYS A 40 -4.92 -6.15 9.89
C CYS A 40 -4.82 -4.63 10.07
N GLU A 41 -5.83 -3.87 9.62
CA GLU A 41 -5.92 -2.42 9.83
C GLU A 41 -6.03 -2.07 11.31
N TYR A 42 -6.84 -2.82 12.05
CA TYR A 42 -6.99 -2.65 13.50
C TYR A 42 -5.69 -2.90 14.25
N GLU A 43 -4.99 -4.01 13.97
CA GLU A 43 -3.71 -4.32 14.61
C GLU A 43 -2.62 -3.31 14.23
N ALA A 44 -2.58 -2.85 12.97
CA ALA A 44 -1.64 -1.82 12.53
C ALA A 44 -1.91 -0.46 13.21
N ALA A 45 -3.18 -0.07 13.34
CA ALA A 45 -3.57 1.14 14.07
C ALA A 45 -3.17 1.05 15.55
N LYS A 46 -3.44 -0.09 16.19
CA LYS A 46 -3.05 -0.35 17.58
C LYS A 46 -1.53 -0.26 17.78
N ALA A 47 -0.74 -0.83 16.86
CA ALA A 47 0.72 -0.79 16.92
C ALA A 47 1.30 0.63 16.72
N THR A 48 0.60 1.49 15.98
CA THR A 48 1.05 2.86 15.65
C THR A 48 0.44 3.94 16.56
N ALA A 49 -0.60 3.63 17.32
CA ALA A 49 -1.32 4.56 18.18
C ALA A 49 -0.45 5.26 19.25
N SER A 50 0.64 4.63 19.68
CA SER A 50 1.56 5.21 20.68
C SER A 50 2.53 6.24 20.08
N ALA A 51 2.70 6.28 18.76
CA ALA A 51 3.63 7.20 18.10
C ALA A 51 3.06 8.63 17.96
N SER A 52 1.73 8.79 17.99
CA SER A 52 1.08 10.08 17.75
C SER A 52 0.93 10.97 19.00
N SER A 53 1.17 10.46 20.21
CA SER A 53 0.82 11.16 21.46
C SER A 53 2.00 11.82 22.20
N ALA A 54 3.24 11.65 21.74
CA ALA A 54 4.42 11.87 22.59
C ALA A 54 5.20 13.17 22.35
N VAL A 55 5.02 13.90 21.24
CA VAL A 55 5.90 15.04 20.89
C VAL A 55 5.13 16.18 20.23
N MET A 56 5.26 17.39 20.77
CA MET A 56 4.84 18.61 20.06
C MET A 56 5.86 18.93 18.98
N TYR A 57 5.47 18.69 17.73
CA TYR A 57 6.23 19.10 16.55
C TYR A 57 5.71 20.43 16.00
N ASP A 58 6.57 21.22 15.35
CA ASP A 58 6.11 22.30 14.47
C ASP A 58 5.33 21.69 13.28
N LEU A 59 4.47 22.46 12.61
CA LEU A 59 3.56 21.99 11.56
C LEU A 59 4.27 21.19 10.47
N ARG A 60 5.47 21.60 10.06
CA ARG A 60 6.27 20.88 9.06
C ARG A 60 6.73 19.51 9.55
N ASP A 61 7.22 19.43 10.77
CA ASP A 61 7.69 18.18 11.36
C ASP A 61 6.51 17.25 11.69
N ALA A 62 5.36 17.82 12.07
CA ALA A 62 4.13 17.06 12.29
C ALA A 62 3.66 16.34 11.02
N VAL A 63 3.69 17.02 9.86
CA VAL A 63 3.33 16.41 8.57
C VAL A 63 4.29 15.28 8.18
N VAL A 64 5.60 15.47 8.39
CA VAL A 64 6.59 14.43 8.11
C VAL A 64 6.39 13.24 9.06
N HIS A 65 6.14 13.49 10.34
CA HIS A 65 5.91 12.45 11.33
C HIS A 65 4.64 11.66 11.04
N ASP A 66 3.55 12.34 10.69
CA ASP A 66 2.29 11.71 10.27
C ASP A 66 2.48 10.84 9.01
N ALA A 67 3.23 11.34 8.02
CA ALA A 67 3.56 10.56 6.83
C ALA A 67 4.37 9.29 7.17
N MET A 68 5.33 9.38 8.10
CA MET A 68 6.10 8.21 8.55
C MET A 68 5.23 7.20 9.32
N ILE A 69 4.33 7.67 10.19
CA ILE A 69 3.39 6.81 10.91
C ILE A 69 2.47 6.10 9.92
N ARG A 70 1.92 6.83 8.93
CA ARG A 70 1.05 6.25 7.90
C ARG A 70 1.78 5.23 7.05
N GLN A 71 3.00 5.53 6.61
CA GLN A 71 3.84 4.60 5.86
C GLN A 71 4.11 3.33 6.68
N ARG A 72 4.38 3.46 7.98
CA ARG A 72 4.57 2.32 8.87
C ARG A 72 3.29 1.49 9.02
N GLN A 73 2.14 2.14 9.14
CA GLN A 73 0.85 1.49 9.22
C GLN A 73 0.55 0.68 7.94
N GLU A 74 0.78 1.26 6.77
CA GLU A 74 0.61 0.58 5.46
C GLU A 74 1.52 -0.66 5.35
N GLN A 75 2.77 -0.57 5.81
CA GLN A 75 3.70 -1.71 5.85
C GLN A 75 3.22 -2.83 6.78
N LEU A 76 2.68 -2.48 7.95
CA LEU A 76 2.14 -3.45 8.90
C LEU A 76 0.90 -4.16 8.35
N ILE A 77 0.00 -3.43 7.69
CA ILE A 77 -1.18 -4.00 7.03
C ILE A 77 -0.74 -4.99 5.94
N SER A 78 0.19 -4.58 5.07
CA SER A 78 0.73 -5.46 4.02
C SER A 78 1.34 -6.72 4.61
N THR A 79 2.21 -6.58 5.62
CA THR A 79 2.86 -7.73 6.27
C THR A 79 1.85 -8.68 6.90
N CYS A 80 0.83 -8.14 7.56
CA CYS A 80 -0.26 -8.93 8.14
C CYS A 80 -1.02 -9.72 7.07
N MET A 81 -1.40 -9.06 5.96
CA MET A 81 -2.06 -9.73 4.83
C MET A 81 -1.18 -10.82 4.21
N LEU A 82 0.11 -10.56 4.00
CA LEU A 82 1.05 -11.56 3.49
C LEU A 82 1.14 -12.77 4.42
N SER A 83 1.16 -12.56 5.74
CA SER A 83 1.19 -13.65 6.72
C SER A 83 -0.07 -14.52 6.71
N ARG A 84 -1.22 -13.95 6.30
CA ARG A 84 -2.49 -14.67 6.10
C ARG A 84 -2.55 -15.42 4.76
N GLY A 85 -1.47 -15.40 3.98
CA GLY A 85 -1.34 -16.11 2.71
C GLY A 85 -1.84 -15.33 1.50
N TYR A 86 -2.00 -14.01 1.61
CA TYR A 86 -2.19 -13.16 0.43
C TYR A 86 -0.85 -12.96 -0.28
N THR A 87 -0.92 -12.77 -1.59
CA THR A 87 0.25 -12.47 -2.43
C THR A 87 -0.10 -11.34 -3.39
N TYR A 88 0.92 -10.60 -3.83
CA TYR A 88 0.75 -9.56 -4.82
C TYR A 88 0.56 -10.20 -6.20
N GLU A 89 -0.63 -10.04 -6.76
CA GLU A 89 -0.95 -10.46 -8.11
C GLU A 89 -1.29 -9.23 -8.96
N PRO A 90 -0.92 -9.22 -10.26
CA PRO A 90 -1.36 -8.17 -11.16
C PRO A 90 -2.90 -8.19 -11.24
N LEU A 91 -3.53 -7.02 -11.20
CA LEU A 91 -4.95 -6.85 -11.47
C LEU A 91 -5.22 -7.39 -12.88
N ARG A 92 -5.84 -8.57 -12.99
CA ARG A 92 -6.20 -9.21 -14.24
C ARG A 92 -7.54 -8.69 -14.77
#